data_AF-A0A925M4M6-F1
#
_entry.id   AF-A0A925M4M6-F1
#
_cell.length_a   1.000
_cell.length_b   1.000
_cell.length_c   1.000
_cell.angle_alpha   90.00
_cell.angle_beta   90.00
_cell.angle_gamma   90.00
#
_symmetry.space_group_name_H-M   'P 1'
#
loop_
_entity.id
_entity.type
_entity.pdbx_description
1 polymer ?
#
loop_
_entity_poly.entity_id
_entity_poly.type
_entity_poly.pdbx_seq_one_letter_code
_entity_poly.pdbx_strand_id
1 'polypeptide(L)' 'MSYRYTMVIQWSDADQLYLVHLPEFPWQQFVTHGTTYQEAAQNGQEALEGLIEVLQANNQPLPEPHQIEFSQVA' A
#
# COMPACT_ATOMS: atom_id res chain seq x y z
N MET A 1 -4.01 3.32 -13.93
CA MET A 1 -3.48 4.67 -13.58
C MET A 1 -2.26 4.46 -12.69
N SER A 2 -1.25 5.34 -12.73
CA SER A 2 -0.12 5.24 -11.78
C SER A 2 -0.41 6.10 -10.55
N TYR A 3 -0.93 5.46 -9.50
CA TYR A 3 -1.10 6.11 -8.20
C TYR A 3 0.22 6.06 -7.43
N ARG A 4 0.56 7.14 -6.73
CA ARG A 4 1.86 7.32 -6.06
C ARG A 4 1.78 7.10 -4.55
N TYR A 5 0.91 6.19 -4.12
CA TYR A 5 0.78 5.86 -2.70
C TYR A 5 1.99 5.09 -2.18
N THR A 6 2.30 5.26 -0.91
CA THR A 6 3.35 4.51 -0.25
C THR A 6 2.92 3.06 -0.11
N MET A 7 3.81 2.14 -0.46
CA MET A 7 3.64 0.72 -0.20
C MET A 7 4.75 0.22 0.70
N VAL A 8 4.38 -0.23 1.89
CA VAL A 8 5.31 -0.78 2.88
C VAL A 8 5.16 -2.29 2.88
N ILE A 9 6.26 -3.01 2.62
CA ILE A 9 6.31 -4.47 2.63
C ILE A 9 7.19 -4.90 3.80
N GLN A 10 6.65 -5.71 4.71
CA GLN A 10 7.34 -6.16 5.93
C GLN A 10 7.23 -7.68 6.09
N TRP A 11 8.32 -8.33 6.51
CA TRP A 11 8.31 -9.75 6.84
C TRP A 11 7.62 -9.99 8.17
N SER A 12 6.72 -10.97 8.23
CA SER A 12 6.15 -11.52 9.45
C SER A 12 6.76 -12.89 9.75
N ASP A 13 7.53 -13.00 10.84
CA ASP A 13 8.05 -14.29 11.30
C ASP A 13 6.94 -15.24 11.75
N ALA A 14 5.82 -14.72 12.27
CA ALA A 14 4.71 -15.54 12.73
C ALA A 14 3.96 -16.19 11.57
N ASP A 15 3.76 -15.45 10.48
CA ASP A 15 2.97 -15.90 9.33
C ASP A 15 3.83 -16.47 8.20
N GLN A 16 5.15 -16.26 8.25
CA GLN A 16 6.09 -16.60 7.17
C GLN A 16 5.70 -15.96 5.83
N LEU A 17 5.24 -14.72 5.90
CA LEU A 17 4.73 -13.96 4.77
C LEU A 17 5.27 -12.53 4.79
N TYR A 18 5.37 -11.92 3.60
CA TYR A 18 5.50 -10.48 3.45
C TYR A 18 4.12 -9.84 3.53
N LEU A 19 3.89 -9.03 4.54
CA LEU A 19 2.66 -8.28 4.73
C LEU A 19 2.77 -6.90 4.09
N VAL A 20 1.69 -6.45 3.47
CA VAL A 20 1.63 -5.16 2.76
C VAL A 20 0.77 -4.19 3.54
N HIS A 21 1.30 -2.99 3.76
CA HIS A 21 0.61 -1.88 4.41
C HIS A 21 0.63 -0.65 3.50
N LEU A 22 -0.48 0.09 3.47
CA LEU A 22 -0.66 1.36 2.77
C LEU A 22 -0.92 2.45 3.82
N PRO A 23 0.09 3.22 4.27
CA PRO A 23 -0.04 4.19 5.36
C PRO A 23 -1.16 5.22 5.21
N GLU A 24 -1.48 5.58 3.98
CA GLU A 24 -2.55 6.52 3.64
C GLU A 24 -3.96 5.95 3.86
N PHE A 25 -4.07 4.64 4.10
CA PHE A 25 -5.31 3.91 4.39
C PHE A 25 -5.26 3.27 5.79
N PRO A 26 -5.26 4.08 6.87
CA PRO A 26 -4.92 3.61 8.23
C PRO A 26 -5.99 2.74 8.90
N TRP A 27 -7.16 2.57 8.28
CA TRP A 27 -8.25 1.76 8.85
C TRP A 27 -7.93 0.26 8.89
N GLN A 28 -6.93 -0.18 8.13
CA GLN A 28 -6.49 -1.57 8.10
C GLN A 28 -4.97 -1.66 8.21
N GLN A 29 -4.49 -2.45 9.17
CA GLN A 29 -3.06 -2.57 9.43
C GLN A 29 -2.31 -3.24 8.27
N PHE A 30 -2.88 -4.27 7.63
CA PHE A 30 -2.30 -4.90 6.45
C PHE A 30 -3.40 -5.15 5.42
N VAL A 31 -3.17 -4.74 4.17
CA VAL A 31 -4.18 -4.81 3.12
C VAL A 31 -4.11 -6.12 2.32
N THR A 32 -2.92 -6.74 2.26
CA THR A 32 -2.69 -8.03 1.62
C THR A 32 -1.33 -8.60 2.04
N HIS A 33 -0.92 -9.70 1.43
CA HIS A 33 0.35 -10.37 1.68
C HIS A 33 0.91 -11.03 0.41
N GLY A 34 2.13 -11.55 0.50
CA GLY A 34 2.73 -12.45 -0.48
C GLY A 34 3.85 -13.28 0.13
N THR A 35 4.22 -14.37 -0.53
CA THR A 35 5.34 -15.24 -0.12
C THR A 35 6.70 -14.71 -0.59
N THR A 36 6.69 -13.79 -1.56
CA THR A 36 7.87 -13.11 -2.08
C THR A 36 7.64 -11.60 -2.13
N TYR A 37 8.72 -10.82 -2.21
CA TYR A 37 8.60 -9.37 -2.43
C TYR A 37 7.80 -9.03 -3.68
N GLN A 38 8.00 -9.75 -4.78
CA GLN A 38 7.32 -9.49 -6.04
C GLN A 38 5.82 -9.77 -5.93
N GLU A 39 5.45 -10.90 -5.34
CA GLU A 39 4.04 -11.26 -5.12
C GLU A 39 3.36 -10.25 -4.19
N ALA A 40 4.00 -9.89 -3.08
CA ALA A 40 3.46 -8.91 -2.15
C ALA A 40 3.26 -7.55 -2.84
N ALA A 41 4.22 -7.09 -3.67
CA ALA A 41 4.08 -5.86 -4.42
C ALA A 41 2.93 -5.92 -5.45
N GLN A 42 2.79 -7.03 -6.18
CA GLN A 42 1.72 -7.23 -7.15
C GLN A 42 0.35 -7.21 -6.46
N ASN A 43 0.18 -8.03 -5.42
CA ASN A 43 -1.05 -8.08 -4.64
C ASN A 43 -1.37 -6.72 -4.03
N GLY A 44 -0.34 -5.98 -3.58
CA GLY A 44 -0.50 -4.63 -3.04
C GLY A 44 -1.03 -3.62 -4.05
N GLN A 45 -0.62 -3.74 -5.32
CA GLN A 45 -1.14 -2.89 -6.41
C GLN A 45 -2.61 -3.19 -6.68
N GLU A 46 -2.98 -4.46 -6.76
CA GLU A 46 -4.38 -4.89 -6.94
C GLU A 46 -5.27 -4.44 -5.78
N ALA A 47 -4.80 -4.59 -4.54
CA ALA A 47 -5.51 -4.11 -3.35
C ALA A 47 -5.68 -2.59 -3.37
N LEU A 48 -4.66 -1.83 -3.76
CA LEU A 48 -4.73 -0.38 -3.90
C LEU A 48 -5.77 0.04 -4.95
N GLU A 49 -5.79 -0.62 -6.11
CA GLU A 49 -6.78 -0.35 -7.16
C GLU A 49 -8.19 -0.57 -6.65
N GLY A 50 -8.45 -1.71 -5.97
CA GLY A 50 -9.76 -2.01 -5.39
C GLY A 50 -10.19 -0.99 -4.32
N LEU A 51 -9.28 -0.54 -3.45
CA LEU A 51 -9.58 0.50 -2.46
C LEU A 51 -9.98 1.82 -3.10
N ILE A 52 -9.29 2.22 -4.17
CA ILE A 52 -9.58 3.44 -4.92
C ILE A 52 -10.95 3.33 -5.61
N GLU A 53 -11.23 2.21 -6.25
CA GLU A 53 -12.53 1.95 -6.89
C GLU A 53 -13.68 2.05 -5.88
N VAL A 54 -13.52 1.46 -4.68
CA VAL A 54 -14.52 1.54 -3.61
C VAL A 54 -14.74 3.00 -3.17
N LEU A 55 -13.69 3.77 -2.92
CA LEU A 55 -13.83 5.18 -2.51
C LEU A 55 -14.53 6.01 -3.59
N GLN A 56 -14.13 5.83 -4.85
CA GLN A 56 -14.74 6.53 -5.98
C GLN A 56 -16.22 6.16 -6.16
N ALA A 57 -16.57 4.87 -6.08
CA ALA A 57 -17.94 4.40 -6.19
C ALA A 57 -18.85 4.98 -5.09
N ASN A 58 -18.28 5.28 -3.91
CA ASN A 58 -18.99 5.87 -2.78
C ASN A 58 -18.91 7.41 -2.74
N ASN A 59 -18.37 8.08 -3.78
CA ASN A 59 -18.09 9.53 -3.79
C ASN A 59 -17.28 9.99 -2.56
N GLN A 60 -16.41 9.15 -2.04
CA GLN A 60 -15.50 9.48 -0.95
C GLN A 60 -14.20 10.07 -1.51
N PRO A 61 -13.59 11.05 -0.81
CA PRO A 61 -12.30 11.59 -1.22
C PRO A 61 -11.22 10.52 -1.11
N LEU A 62 -10.31 10.52 -2.09
CA LEU A 62 -9.09 9.73 -1.99
C LEU A 62 -8.12 10.38 -1.00
N PRO A 63 -7.39 9.58 -0.19
CA PRO A 63 -6.36 10.13 0.68
C PRO A 63 -5.22 10.73 -0.16
N GLU A 64 -4.53 11.74 0.37
CA GLU A 64 -3.38 12.32 -0.31
C GLU A 64 -2.16 11.38 -0.18
N PRO A 65 -1.47 11.03 -1.28
CA PRO A 65 -0.27 10.22 -1.21
C PRO A 65 0.83 10.90 -0.38
N HIS A 66 1.53 10.15 0.47
CA HIS A 66 2.71 10.69 1.13
C HIS A 66 3.82 10.94 0.10
N GLN A 67 4.40 12.13 0.16
CA GLN A 67 5.54 12.52 -0.67
C GLN A 67 6.73 12.75 0.24
N ILE A 68 7.86 12.13 -0.10
CA ILE A 68 9.12 12.39 0.58
C ILE A 68 9.99 13.17 -0.40
N GLU A 69 10.31 14.41 -0.04
CA GLU A 69 11.38 15.14 -0.70
C GLU A 69 12.71 14.72 -0.06
N PHE A 70 13.50 13.96 -0.81
CA PHE A 70 14.83 13.58 -0.36
C PHE A 70 15.82 14.69 -0.70
N SER A 71 16.05 15.62 0.24
CA SER A 71 17.16 16.58 0.16
C SER A 71 18.36 16.01 0.91
N GLN A 72 19.31 15.41 0.20
CA GLN A 72 20.64 15.17 0.78
C GLN A 72 21.34 16.52 0.97
N VAL A 73 21.55 16.92 2.23
CA VAL A 73 22.82 17.58 2.57
C VAL A 73 23.80 16.44 2.89
N ALA A 74 24.86 16.39 2.09
CA ALA A 74 25.99 15.49 2.22
C ALA A 74 26.66 15.57 3.60
#